data_AF-A0AA96X2V9-F1
#
_entry.id   AF-A0AA96X2V9-F1
#
_cell.length_a   1.000
_cell.length_b   1.000
_cell.length_c   1.000
_cell.angle_alpha   90.00
_cell.angle_beta   90.00
_cell.angle_gamma   90.00
#
_symmetry.space_group_name_H-M   'P 1'
#
loop_
_entity.id
_entity.type
_entity.pdbx_description
1 polymer ?
#
loop_
_entity_poly.entity_id
_entity_poly.type
_entity_poly.pdbx_seq_one_letter_code
_entity_poly.pdbx_strand_id
1 'polypeptide(L)' 'MFNLGWVEIGVICLVALLIFGPKKIPELGGTFGKTLRNFKEGMTQADEPDEIEPGDDR' A
#
# COMPACT_ATOMS: atom_id res chain seq x y z
N MET A 1 -21.40 23.68 -3.88
CA MET A 1 -19.95 23.71 -4.13
C MET A 1 -19.27 23.44 -2.80
N PHE A 2 -18.84 22.21 -2.53
CA PHE A 2 -18.13 21.87 -1.29
C PHE A 2 -16.69 22.37 -1.40
N ASN A 3 -16.39 23.49 -0.73
CA ASN A 3 -15.03 23.94 -0.51
C ASN A 3 -14.41 23.04 0.56
N LEU A 4 -13.99 21.84 0.16
CA LEU A 4 -13.31 20.90 1.06
C LEU A 4 -11.90 21.43 1.33
N GLY A 5 -11.77 22.28 2.33
CA GLY A 5 -10.48 22.80 2.77
C GLY A 5 -9.74 21.77 3.63
N TRP A 6 -8.46 22.08 3.90
CA TRP A 6 -7.65 21.31 4.85
C TRP A 6 -8.33 21.19 6.23
N VAL A 7 -9.13 22.19 6.62
CA VAL A 7 -9.89 22.20 7.87
C VAL A 7 -11.03 21.17 7.84
N GLU A 8 -11.88 21.17 6.81
CA GLU A 8 -12.95 20.17 6.68
C GLU A 8 -12.39 18.74 6.64
N ILE A 9 -11.31 18.50 5.89
CA ILE A 9 -10.64 17.20 5.87
C ILE A 9 -10.16 16.81 7.27
N GLY A 10 -9.55 17.75 7.99
CA GLY A 10 -9.11 17.54 9.37
C GLY A 10 -10.25 17.15 10.32
N VAL A 11 -11.40 17.80 10.22
CA VAL A 11 -12.59 17.49 11.03
C VAL A 11 -13.15 16.10 10.71
N ILE A 12 -13.23 15.74 9.42
CA ILE A 12 -13.68 14.40 9.00
C ILE A 12 -12.71 13.34 9.52
N CYS A 13 -11.40 13.56 9.38
CA CYS A 13 -10.38 12.68 9.94
C CYS A 13 -10.53 12.56 11.46
N LEU A 14 -10.79 13.65 12.19
CA LEU A 14 -10.98 13.61 13.63
C LEU A 14 -12.19 12.75 14.02
N VAL A 15 -13.32 12.91 13.34
CA VAL A 15 -14.51 12.07 13.58
C VAL A 15 -14.24 10.61 13.24
N ALA A 16 -13.59 10.33 12.12
CA ALA A 16 -13.20 8.97 11.74
C ALA A 16 -12.25 8.35 12.77
N LEU A 17 -11.31 9.13 13.32
CA LEU A 17 -10.41 8.70 14.38
C LEU A 17 -11.12 8.45 15.71
N LEU A 18 -12.23 9.13 16.02
CA LEU A 18 -13.04 8.82 17.20
C LEU A 18 -13.81 7.50 17.03
N ILE A 19 -14.29 7.20 15.82
CA ILE A 19 -15.03 5.97 15.52
C ILE A 19 -14.09 4.76 15.44
N PHE A 20 -13.01 4.89 14.66
CA PHE A 20 -12.08 3.79 14.40
C PHE A 20 -10.93 3.74 15.40
N GLY A 21 -10.58 4.85 16.04
CA GLY A 21 -9.42 4.96 16.92
C GLY A 21 -8.11 5.27 16.16
N PRO A 22 -7.19 6.06 16.75
CA PRO A 22 -5.91 6.43 16.12
C PRO A 22 -4.96 5.24 15.91
N LYS A 23 -5.15 4.15 16.64
CA LYS A 23 -4.35 2.93 16.46
C LYS A 23 -4.76 2.11 15.24
N LYS A 24 -6.00 2.22 14.77
CA LYS A 24 -6.49 1.42 13.64
C LYS A 24 -5.96 1.90 12.28
N ILE A 25 -5.67 3.19 12.14
CA ILE A 25 -5.06 3.75 10.92
C ILE A 25 -3.65 3.16 10.62
N PRO A 26 -2.68 3.17 11.55
CA PRO A 26 -1.36 2.58 11.30
C PRO A 26 -1.41 1.05 11.24
N GLU A 27 -2.32 0.40 11.98
CA GLU A 27 -2.55 -1.05 11.91
C GLU A 27 -3.02 -1.46 10.51
N LEU A 28 -4.05 -0.78 9.98
CA LEU A 28 -4.55 -0.99 8.61
C LEU A 28 -3.48 -0.67 7.56
N GLY A 29 -2.80 0.47 7.69
CA GLY A 29 -1.72 0.88 6.79
C GLY A 29 -0.54 -0.10 6.77
N GLY A 30 -0.18 -0.67 7.91
CA GLY A 30 0.86 -1.69 8.01
C GLY A 30 0.48 -2.99 7.27
N THR A 31 -0.76 -3.46 7.42
CA THR A 31 -1.26 -4.61 6.65
C THR A 31 -1.36 -4.30 5.15
N PHE A 32 -1.94 -3.17 4.77
CA PHE A 32 -2.08 -2.78 3.37
C PHE A 32 -0.71 -2.58 2.71
N GLY A 33 0.26 -1.99 3.41
CA GLY A 33 1.61 -1.79 2.92
C GLY A 33 2.35 -3.10 2.67
N LYS A 34 2.20 -4.10 3.55
CA LYS A 34 2.73 -5.44 3.31
C LYS A 34 2.08 -6.10 2.09
N THR A 35 0.75 -6.01 1.97
CA THR A 35 0.03 -6.54 0.80
C THR A 35 0.49 -5.88 -0.49
N LEU A 36 0.60 -4.55 -0.52
CA LEU A 36 1.01 -3.80 -1.70
C LEU A 36 2.48 -4.07 -2.06
N ARG A 37 3.34 -4.25 -1.06
CA ARG A 37 4.74 -4.65 -1.26
C ARG A 37 4.85 -6.04 -1.88
N ASN A 38 4.16 -7.02 -1.32
CA ASN A 38 4.16 -8.39 -1.86
C ASN A 38 3.54 -8.44 -3.27
N PHE A 39 2.50 -7.63 -3.52
CA PHE A 39 1.90 -7.50 -4.83
C PHE A 39 2.88 -6.91 -5.84
N LYS A 40 3.63 -5.87 -5.46
CA LYS A 40 4.68 -5.29 -6.29
C LYS A 40 5.82 -6.28 -6.57
N GLU A 41 6.29 -7.00 -5.55
CA GLU A 41 7.35 -8.01 -5.69
C GLU A 41 6.93 -9.19 -6.59
N GLY A 42 5.66 -9.62 -6.52
CA GLY A 42 5.10 -10.63 -7.41
C GLY A 42 4.92 -10.14 -8.85
N MET A 43 4.57 -8.86 -9.04
CA MET A 43 4.52 -8.26 -10.38
C MET A 43 5.91 -8.10 -11.00
N THR A 44 6.92 -7.70 -10.24
CA THR A 44 8.30 -7.59 -10.73
C THR A 44 8.86 -8.95 -11.17
N GLN A 45 8.67 -10.00 -10.36
CA GLN A 45 9.10 -11.36 -10.74
C GLN A 45 8.34 -11.92 -11.96
N ALA A 46 7.11 -11.47 -12.21
CA ALA A 46 6.37 -11.87 -13.41
C ALA A 46 6.80 -11.12 -14.68
N ASP A 47 7.44 -9.96 -14.52
CA ASP A 47 7.93 -9.10 -15.61
C ASP A 47 9.43 -9.34 -15.92
N GLU A 48 10.16 -10.02 -15.03
CA GLU A 48 11.51 -10.52 -15.32
C GLU A 48 11.38 -11.71 -16.30
N PRO A 49 11.80 -11.58 -17.58
CA PRO A 49 11.90 -12.73 -18.45
C PRO A 49 12.94 -13.67 -17.85
N ASP A 50 12.60 -14.94 -17.66
CA ASP A 50 13.52 -15.99 -17.24
C ASP A 50 14.86 -15.79 -17.98
N GLU A 51 15.89 -15.31 -17.26
CA GLU A 51 17.24 -15.29 -17.76
C GLU A 51 17.69 -16.74 -17.77
N ILE A 52 17.36 -17.43 -18.88
CA ILE A 52 17.85 -18.78 -19.17
C ILE A 52 19.37 -18.65 -19.21
N GLU A 53 20.07 -19.01 -18.13
CA GLU A 53 21.50 -19.24 -18.19
C GLU A 53 21.75 -20.30 -19.26
N PRO A 54 22.45 -19.97 -20.36
CA PRO A 54 22.76 -20.96 -21.38
C PRO A 54 23.76 -21.92 -20.76
N GLY A 55 23.36 -23.19 -20.68
CA GLY A 55 24.15 -24.27 -20.11
C GLY A 55 25.58 -24.29 -20.62
N ASP A 56 26.51 -24.28 -19.66
CA ASP A 56 27.90 -24.74 -19.77
C ASP A 56 27.87 -26.24 -20.12
N ASP A 57 27.66 -26.55 -21.41
CA ASP A 57 27.77 -27.90 -21.96
C ASP A 57 29.26 -28.17 -22.27
N ARG A 58 29.93 -28.84 -21.32
CA ARG A 58 31.29 -29.34 -21.46
C ARG A 58 31.35 -30.66 -22.22
#